data_AF-A0A2J6HYG5-F1
#
_entry.id   AF-A0A2J6HYG5-F1
#
_cell.length_a   1.000
_cell.length_b   1.000
_cell.length_c   1.000
_cell.angle_alpha   90.00
_cell.angle_beta   90.00
_cell.angle_gamma   90.00
#
_symmetry.space_group_name_H-M   'P 1'
#
loop_
_entity.id
_entity.type
_entity.pdbx_description
1 polymer ?
#
loop_
_entity_poly.entity_id
_entity_poly.type
_entity_poly.pdbx_seq_one_letter_code
_entity_poly.pdbx_strand_id
1 'polypeptide(L)'
;MLATAIITSSGEPIYTLAQSETHNSGYSSSNPYISGIGTDIINNPSLINRAKKKVITRKLIRELIDVAKEKGDAEMINSLWNTYYCQSSVIITDNRLFSRYCKNRFCSVCTSIRKAEIINKYYPEISTWEDPHFVTLTVKSCKADKLDRWVWGMKRAFELIHNRCKSRYRRGKGIKIMGIKSLECNFNPKAKTYNPHFHIIVPNKATAQLLKKEWVKQWRPKNKHEYRYKYTNPGAQDIRPVKDLERDLVETIKYGSKIFTDPDMKKRGNRKKPPMIYARAFYNILSAFRHERLFDRFGFNLPTNMPYECNVRMVEEYEEWIFPHSATDWVNPNTGETLTGYITPHELSYLLNERIDTQIK
;
A
#
# COMPACT_ATOMS: atom_id res chain seq x y z
N MET A 1 10.75 11.16 62.03
CA MET A 1 9.43 11.58 61.52
C MET A 1 9.55 11.63 60.00
N LEU A 2 9.28 10.54 59.26
CA LEU A 2 7.96 10.17 58.69
C LEU A 2 7.32 11.39 57.98
N ALA A 3 7.04 11.42 56.67
CA ALA A 3 6.69 10.39 55.69
C ALA A 3 7.27 10.75 54.29
N THR A 4 7.81 9.82 53.49
CA THR A 4 7.16 8.79 52.63
C THR A 4 6.32 9.36 51.48
N ALA A 5 6.87 9.33 50.27
CA ALA A 5 6.12 9.04 49.04
C ALA A 5 7.08 8.43 48.01
N ILE A 6 7.15 7.10 48.03
CA ILE A 6 7.81 6.26 47.05
C ILE A 6 6.82 6.11 45.88
N ILE A 7 7.22 6.49 44.67
CA ILE A 7 6.57 6.03 43.44
C ILE A 7 7.49 5.00 42.81
N THR A 8 7.23 3.73 43.11
CA THR A 8 7.78 2.58 42.39
C THR A 8 7.10 2.49 41.03
N SER A 9 7.83 2.76 39.94
CA SER A 9 7.41 2.33 38.61
C SER A 9 7.83 0.87 38.40
N SER A 10 7.00 -0.08 38.85
CA SER A 10 7.09 -1.47 38.43
C SER A 10 6.44 -1.60 37.06
N GLY A 11 7.23 -1.99 36.06
CA GLY A 11 6.75 -2.19 34.70
C GLY A 11 5.92 -3.45 34.55
N GLU A 12 5.13 -3.47 33.47
CA GLU A 12 4.92 -4.66 32.66
C GLU A 12 4.88 -4.26 31.18
N PRO A 13 5.58 -4.99 30.28
CA PRO A 13 5.45 -4.84 28.85
C PRO A 13 4.16 -5.51 28.37
N ILE A 14 3.31 -4.78 27.65
CA ILE A 14 2.13 -5.34 26.99
C ILE A 14 2.61 -6.21 25.81
N TYR A 15 2.84 -7.49 26.07
CA TYR A 15 2.97 -8.51 25.05
C TYR A 15 1.59 -8.87 24.51
N THR A 16 1.17 -8.27 23.40
CA THR A 16 0.06 -8.80 22.60
C THR A 16 0.55 -9.98 21.77
N LEU A 17 0.75 -11.12 22.43
CA LEU A 17 0.83 -12.40 21.74
C LEU A 17 -0.50 -12.60 20.99
N ALA A 18 -0.40 -12.71 19.67
CA ALA A 18 -1.48 -13.21 18.84
C ALA A 18 -1.83 -14.61 19.35
N GLN A 19 -3.00 -14.75 19.98
CA GLN A 19 -3.58 -16.06 20.23
C GLN A 19 -3.80 -16.74 18.87
N SER A 20 -2.92 -17.68 18.56
CA SER A 20 -3.16 -18.71 17.58
C SER A 20 -4.24 -19.62 18.13
N GLU A 21 -5.49 -19.35 17.77
CA GLU A 21 -6.59 -20.29 18.01
C GLU A 21 -6.40 -21.50 17.10
N THR A 22 -6.12 -22.63 17.74
CA THR A 22 -6.17 -23.97 17.19
C THR A 22 -7.61 -24.26 16.78
N HIS A 23 -7.82 -24.79 15.57
CA HIS A 23 -9.12 -25.30 15.12
C HIS A 23 -9.59 -26.43 16.05
N ASN A 24 -10.44 -26.10 17.02
CA ASN A 24 -11.32 -27.07 17.67
C ASN A 24 -12.70 -26.93 17.07
N SER A 25 -13.12 -27.98 16.37
CA SER A 25 -14.47 -28.21 15.90
C SER A 25 -15.43 -28.34 17.09
N GLY A 26 -16.05 -27.23 17.44
CA GLY A 26 -17.22 -27.15 18.31
C GLY A 26 -17.90 -25.83 17.99
N TYR A 27 -19.11 -25.86 17.42
CA TYR A 27 -19.93 -24.68 17.22
C TYR A 27 -20.23 -24.07 18.59
N SER A 28 -19.41 -23.12 19.02
CA SER A 28 -19.75 -22.22 20.12
C SER A 28 -20.77 -21.25 19.56
N SER A 29 -22.04 -21.45 19.92
CA SER A 29 -23.18 -20.55 19.66
C SER A 29 -23.05 -19.24 20.45
N SER A 30 -21.92 -18.55 20.30
CA SER A 30 -21.72 -17.20 20.82
C SER A 30 -22.01 -16.21 19.70
N ASN A 31 -22.98 -15.32 19.93
CA ASN A 31 -23.29 -14.22 19.03
C ASN A 31 -22.03 -13.42 18.68
N PRO A 32 -21.79 -13.11 17.40
CA PRO A 32 -20.55 -12.46 17.00
C PRO A 32 -20.52 -10.98 17.39
N TYR A 33 -19.32 -10.49 17.66
CA TYR A 33 -19.07 -9.05 17.85
C TYR A 33 -18.67 -8.41 16.51
N ILE A 34 -19.39 -7.36 16.12
CA ILE A 34 -19.10 -6.54 14.95
C ILE A 34 -18.56 -5.18 15.38
N SER A 35 -17.74 -4.56 14.53
CA SER A 35 -17.13 -3.26 14.78
C SER A 35 -17.32 -2.29 13.61
N GLY A 36 -17.62 -1.03 13.91
CA GLY A 36 -17.78 0.05 12.93
C GLY A 36 -19.17 0.09 12.29
N ILE A 37 -19.30 0.82 11.17
CA ILE A 37 -20.60 1.07 10.51
C ILE A 37 -20.99 0.02 9.46
N GLY A 38 -20.08 -0.88 9.08
CA GLY A 38 -20.33 -1.86 8.01
C GLY A 38 -20.33 -1.24 6.61
N THR A 39 -20.57 -2.07 5.60
CA THR A 39 -20.74 -1.67 4.20
C THR A 39 -22.15 -2.00 3.74
N ASP A 40 -22.87 -1.06 3.15
CA ASP A 40 -24.22 -1.32 2.62
C ASP A 40 -24.18 -2.39 1.52
N ILE A 41 -25.08 -3.37 1.58
CA ILE A 41 -25.13 -4.46 0.58
C ILE A 41 -26.08 -4.16 -0.58
N ILE A 42 -27.15 -3.40 -0.31
CA ILE A 42 -28.16 -3.05 -1.30
C ILE A 42 -27.57 -2.04 -2.29
N ASN A 43 -27.72 -2.32 -3.59
CA ASN A 43 -27.30 -1.45 -4.70
C ASN A 43 -25.84 -0.98 -4.62
N ASN A 44 -24.93 -1.83 -4.11
CA ASN A 44 -23.53 -1.48 -3.93
C ASN A 44 -22.61 -2.18 -4.95
N PRO A 45 -22.35 -1.57 -6.13
CA PRO A 45 -21.47 -2.15 -7.15
C PRO A 45 -20.01 -2.28 -6.70
N SER A 46 -19.62 -1.66 -5.58
CA SER A 46 -18.26 -1.81 -5.04
C SER A 46 -18.00 -3.21 -4.49
N LEU A 47 -19.03 -3.98 -4.13
CA LEU A 47 -18.90 -5.35 -3.62
C LEU A 47 -18.39 -6.32 -4.68
N ILE A 48 -18.85 -6.21 -5.93
CA ILE A 48 -18.31 -7.00 -7.06
C ILE A 48 -16.81 -6.71 -7.24
N ASN A 49 -16.42 -5.43 -7.17
CA ASN A 49 -15.01 -5.04 -7.24
C ASN A 49 -14.20 -5.56 -6.03
N ARG A 50 -14.83 -5.73 -4.87
CA ARG A 50 -14.24 -6.30 -3.67
C ARG A 50 -14.01 -7.80 -3.82
N ALA A 51 -14.99 -8.55 -4.35
CA ALA A 51 -14.86 -9.97 -4.69
C ALA A 51 -13.68 -10.20 -5.65
N LYS A 52 -13.64 -9.45 -6.78
CA LYS A 52 -12.53 -9.46 -7.74
C LYS A 52 -11.16 -9.26 -7.08
N LYS A 53 -11.03 -8.22 -6.24
CA LYS A 53 -9.79 -7.93 -5.51
C LYS A 53 -9.40 -9.08 -4.57
N LYS A 54 -10.38 -9.69 -3.88
CA LYS A 54 -10.13 -10.82 -2.99
C LYS A 54 -9.62 -12.05 -3.77
N VAL A 55 -10.22 -12.39 -4.91
CA VAL A 55 -9.74 -13.47 -5.81
C VAL A 55 -8.28 -13.24 -6.21
N ILE A 56 -7.98 -12.06 -6.77
CA ILE A 56 -6.64 -11.68 -7.19
C ILE A 56 -5.65 -11.78 -6.02
N THR A 57 -6.04 -11.24 -4.86
CA THR A 57 -5.20 -11.26 -3.65
C THR A 57 -4.91 -12.69 -3.22
N ARG A 58 -5.93 -13.56 -3.08
CA ARG A 58 -5.73 -14.94 -2.61
C ARG A 58 -4.78 -15.73 -3.51
N LYS A 59 -4.96 -15.64 -4.83
CA LYS A 59 -4.10 -16.34 -5.80
C LYS A 59 -2.64 -15.89 -5.64
N LEU A 60 -2.39 -14.59 -5.63
CA LEU A 60 -1.02 -14.07 -5.53
C LEU A 60 -0.37 -14.31 -4.17
N ILE A 61 -1.15 -14.25 -3.09
CA ILE A 61 -0.63 -14.49 -1.75
C ILE A 61 -0.14 -15.93 -1.60
N ARG A 62 -0.80 -16.92 -2.21
CA ARG A 62 -0.32 -18.30 -2.21
C ARG A 62 1.07 -18.41 -2.84
N GLU A 63 1.24 -17.82 -4.02
CA GLU A 63 2.55 -17.80 -4.71
C GLU A 63 3.63 -17.08 -3.88
N LEU A 64 3.26 -15.98 -3.21
CA LEU A 64 4.18 -15.26 -2.33
C LEU A 64 4.53 -16.05 -1.07
N ILE A 65 3.62 -16.87 -0.53
CA ILE A 65 3.88 -17.73 0.63
C ILE A 65 4.96 -18.75 0.28
N ASP A 66 4.90 -19.34 -0.91
CA ASP A 66 5.89 -20.32 -1.33
C ASP A 66 7.27 -19.66 -1.53
N VAL A 67 7.32 -18.48 -2.17
CA VAL A 67 8.56 -17.69 -2.24
C VAL A 67 9.09 -17.31 -0.85
N ALA A 68 8.21 -17.00 0.10
CA ALA A 68 8.60 -16.65 1.48
C ALA A 68 9.18 -17.86 2.24
N LYS A 69 8.57 -19.04 2.07
CA LYS A 69 9.05 -20.31 2.65
C LYS A 69 10.44 -20.67 2.14
N GLU A 70 10.67 -20.59 0.83
CA GLU A 70 11.99 -20.83 0.25
C GLU A 70 13.07 -19.92 0.83
N LYS A 71 12.70 -18.69 1.22
CA LYS A 71 13.61 -17.71 1.82
C LYS A 71 13.72 -17.80 3.34
N GLY A 72 12.93 -18.66 3.99
CA GLY A 72 12.91 -18.78 5.45
C GLY A 72 12.36 -17.55 6.19
N ASP A 73 11.46 -16.77 5.56
CA ASP A 73 10.98 -15.49 6.11
C ASP A 73 9.67 -15.64 6.90
N ALA A 74 9.79 -16.14 8.13
CA ALA A 74 8.64 -16.46 9.00
C ALA A 74 7.68 -15.27 9.22
N GLU A 75 8.21 -14.06 9.40
CA GLU A 75 7.41 -12.85 9.61
C GLU A 75 6.56 -12.51 8.37
N MET A 76 7.15 -12.63 7.17
CA MET A 76 6.42 -12.43 5.92
C MET A 76 5.36 -13.51 5.72
N ILE A 77 5.68 -14.78 6.02
CA ILE A 77 4.72 -15.90 5.94
C ILE A 77 3.47 -15.61 6.78
N ASN A 78 3.64 -15.20 8.03
CA ASN A 78 2.52 -14.86 8.92
C ASN A 78 1.69 -13.69 8.37
N SER A 79 2.36 -12.64 7.87
CA SER A 79 1.69 -11.47 7.28
C SER A 79 0.93 -11.83 5.99
N LEU A 80 1.47 -12.76 5.19
CA LEU A 80 0.84 -13.29 3.99
C LEU A 80 -0.40 -14.12 4.34
N TRP A 81 -0.33 -15.04 5.31
CA TRP A 81 -1.50 -15.80 5.76
C TRP A 81 -2.61 -14.91 6.33
N ASN A 82 -2.27 -13.92 7.15
CA ASN A 82 -3.23 -12.91 7.60
C ASN A 82 -3.92 -12.19 6.42
N THR A 83 -3.20 -11.96 5.34
CA THR A 83 -3.76 -11.35 4.12
C THR A 83 -4.62 -12.32 3.33
N TYR A 84 -4.22 -13.58 3.24
CA TYR A 84 -4.99 -14.64 2.59
C TYR A 84 -6.39 -14.78 3.22
N TYR A 85 -6.44 -14.74 4.55
CA TYR A 85 -7.69 -14.87 5.30
C TYR A 85 -8.50 -13.57 5.45
N CYS A 86 -7.97 -12.42 5.01
CA CYS A 86 -8.67 -11.13 5.06
C CYS A 86 -10.07 -11.21 4.43
N GLN A 87 -11.12 -10.86 5.17
CA GLN A 87 -12.53 -11.00 4.77
C GLN A 87 -12.94 -12.41 4.30
N SER A 88 -12.38 -13.49 4.85
CA SER A 88 -12.81 -14.85 4.46
C SER A 88 -14.09 -15.33 5.14
N SER A 89 -14.49 -14.69 6.24
CA SER A 89 -15.85 -14.73 6.76
C SER A 89 -16.31 -13.28 6.89
N VAL A 90 -17.57 -13.03 6.55
CA VAL A 90 -18.25 -11.74 6.70
C VAL A 90 -19.61 -11.98 7.34
N ILE A 91 -20.03 -11.02 8.14
CA ILE A 91 -21.31 -11.05 8.85
C ILE A 91 -22.20 -10.01 8.19
N ILE A 92 -23.41 -10.38 7.83
CA ILE A 92 -24.42 -9.47 7.31
C ILE A 92 -25.54 -9.36 8.33
N THR A 93 -25.86 -8.13 8.72
CA THR A 93 -26.96 -7.78 9.62
C THR A 93 -27.42 -6.36 9.27
N ASP A 94 -28.71 -6.08 9.38
CA ASP A 94 -29.30 -4.78 9.01
C ASP A 94 -28.93 -4.30 7.58
N ASN A 95 -28.82 -5.22 6.61
CA ASN A 95 -28.34 -4.93 5.24
C ASN A 95 -26.92 -4.33 5.18
N ARG A 96 -26.09 -4.56 6.21
CA ARG A 96 -24.71 -4.10 6.26
C ARG A 96 -23.75 -5.26 6.45
N LEU A 97 -22.68 -5.24 5.67
CA LEU A 97 -21.60 -6.21 5.72
C LEU A 97 -20.50 -5.75 6.66
N PHE A 98 -20.18 -6.59 7.63
CA PHE A 98 -19.10 -6.44 8.60
C PHE A 98 -18.03 -7.51 8.36
N SER A 99 -16.77 -7.14 8.51
CA SER A 99 -15.66 -8.07 8.27
C SER A 99 -14.36 -7.58 8.90
N ARG A 100 -13.46 -8.52 9.17
CA ARG A 100 -12.11 -8.20 9.62
C ARG A 100 -11.18 -7.91 8.43
N TYR A 101 -10.48 -6.78 8.52
CA TYR A 101 -9.46 -6.37 7.55
C TYR A 101 -8.06 -6.65 8.08
N CYS A 102 -7.20 -7.28 7.28
CA CYS A 102 -5.80 -7.54 7.67
C CYS A 102 -4.94 -6.28 7.73
N LYS A 103 -5.36 -5.18 7.08
CA LYS A 103 -4.65 -3.89 6.97
C LYS A 103 -3.25 -3.96 6.35
N ASN A 104 -2.84 -5.11 5.82
CA ASN A 104 -1.54 -5.28 5.15
C ASN A 104 -1.47 -4.51 3.83
N ARG A 105 -0.29 -3.95 3.53
CA ARG A 105 -0.02 -3.11 2.35
C ARG A 105 0.03 -3.85 1.01
N PHE A 106 -0.10 -5.17 1.02
CA PHE A 106 -0.15 -6.02 -0.17
C PHE A 106 -1.51 -6.74 -0.31
N CYS A 107 -2.48 -6.40 0.54
CA CYS A 107 -3.88 -6.79 0.34
C CYS A 107 -4.56 -5.80 -0.60
N SER A 108 -5.02 -6.24 -1.78
CA SER A 108 -5.62 -5.31 -2.75
C SER A 108 -6.96 -4.71 -2.26
N VAL A 109 -7.68 -5.43 -1.39
CA VAL A 109 -8.87 -4.91 -0.70
C VAL A 109 -8.47 -3.77 0.24
N CYS A 110 -7.62 -4.04 1.25
CA CYS A 110 -7.25 -3.04 2.26
C CYS A 110 -6.50 -1.84 1.65
N THR A 111 -5.68 -2.06 0.63
CA THR A 111 -5.00 -0.95 -0.07
C THR A 111 -5.97 -0.06 -0.82
N SER A 112 -7.05 -0.61 -1.40
CA SER A 112 -8.07 0.22 -2.05
C SER A 112 -8.86 1.08 -1.08
N ILE A 113 -9.14 0.56 0.13
CA ILE A 113 -9.77 1.31 1.22
C ILE A 113 -8.82 2.42 1.71
N ARG A 114 -7.59 2.06 2.05
CA ARG A 114 -6.55 3.03 2.48
C ARG A 114 -6.33 4.13 1.44
N LYS A 115 -6.38 3.79 0.16
CA LYS A 115 -6.29 4.76 -0.93
C LYS A 115 -7.43 5.76 -0.88
N ALA A 116 -8.68 5.29 -0.78
CA ALA A 116 -9.85 6.17 -0.65
C ALA A 116 -9.76 7.05 0.61
N GLU A 117 -9.37 6.49 1.75
CA GLU A 117 -9.15 7.25 3.00
C GLU A 117 -8.12 8.36 2.84
N ILE A 118 -6.98 8.08 2.20
CA ILE A 118 -5.93 9.09 1.96
C ILE A 118 -6.45 10.16 0.99
N ILE A 119 -7.13 9.77 -0.10
CA ILE A 119 -7.71 10.75 -1.03
C ILE A 119 -8.66 11.68 -0.28
N ASN A 120 -9.66 11.14 0.41
CA ASN A 120 -10.65 11.93 1.15
C ASN A 120 -10.01 12.83 2.22
N LYS A 121 -8.92 12.36 2.85
CA LYS A 121 -8.20 13.12 3.88
C LYS A 121 -7.40 14.30 3.32
N TYR A 122 -6.78 14.16 2.16
CA TYR A 122 -5.86 15.17 1.63
C TYR A 122 -6.45 16.01 0.49
N TYR A 123 -7.50 15.53 -0.18
CA TYR A 123 -8.14 16.24 -1.27
C TYR A 123 -8.56 17.67 -0.88
N PRO A 124 -9.27 17.92 0.24
CA PRO A 124 -9.74 19.27 0.57
C PRO A 124 -8.62 20.30 0.71
N GLU A 125 -7.50 19.90 1.35
CA GLU A 125 -6.33 20.77 1.50
C GLU A 125 -5.66 21.04 0.14
N ILE A 126 -5.41 19.98 -0.65
CA ILE A 126 -4.67 20.12 -1.90
C ILE A 126 -5.49 20.87 -2.96
N SER A 127 -6.82 20.78 -2.93
CA SER A 127 -7.69 21.55 -3.81
C SER A 127 -7.62 23.07 -3.60
N THR A 128 -7.07 23.53 -2.47
CA THR A 128 -6.84 24.96 -2.22
C THR A 128 -5.54 25.49 -2.85
N TRP A 129 -4.67 24.61 -3.34
CA TRP A 129 -3.40 25.02 -3.93
C TRP A 129 -3.66 25.57 -5.34
N GLU A 130 -3.10 26.74 -5.63
CA GLU A 130 -3.34 27.47 -6.89
C GLU A 130 -2.71 26.78 -8.11
N ASP A 131 -1.49 26.23 -7.96
CA ASP A 131 -0.71 25.66 -9.06
C ASP A 131 -0.11 24.28 -8.71
N PRO A 132 -0.92 23.29 -8.28
CA PRO A 132 -0.38 22.02 -7.82
C PRO A 132 0.40 21.31 -8.94
N HIS A 133 1.55 20.77 -8.59
CA HIS A 133 2.44 20.07 -9.50
C HIS A 133 2.76 18.66 -9.02
N PHE A 134 2.70 17.71 -9.94
CA PHE A 134 3.13 16.34 -9.73
C PHE A 134 4.62 16.21 -10.08
N VAL A 135 5.39 15.58 -9.20
CA VAL A 135 6.83 15.37 -9.34
C VAL A 135 7.15 13.90 -9.17
N THR A 136 7.88 13.33 -10.13
CA THR A 136 8.50 12.01 -9.97
C THR A 136 9.98 12.16 -9.71
N LEU A 137 10.43 11.77 -8.51
CA LEU A 137 11.84 11.71 -8.16
C LEU A 137 12.34 10.27 -8.18
N THR A 138 13.30 9.96 -9.04
CA THR A 138 13.81 8.59 -9.23
C THR A 138 15.33 8.54 -9.14
N VAL A 139 15.82 7.32 -8.92
CA VAL A 139 17.22 6.93 -9.00
C VAL A 139 17.40 5.94 -10.15
N LYS A 140 18.65 5.64 -10.53
CA LYS A 140 18.89 4.56 -11.50
C LYS A 140 18.36 3.23 -10.97
N SER A 141 17.85 2.41 -11.89
CA SER A 141 17.39 1.07 -11.54
C SER A 141 18.52 0.23 -10.95
N CYS A 142 18.17 -0.65 -10.02
CA CYS A 142 19.10 -1.46 -9.25
C CYS A 142 18.73 -2.94 -9.31
N LYS A 143 19.67 -3.82 -8.93
CA LYS A 143 19.42 -5.26 -8.78
C LYS A 143 18.73 -5.54 -7.43
N ALA A 144 18.08 -6.69 -7.32
CA ALA A 144 17.30 -7.09 -6.14
C ALA A 144 18.12 -6.97 -4.83
N ASP A 145 19.37 -7.42 -4.85
CA ASP A 145 20.30 -7.41 -3.70
C ASP A 145 20.68 -6.00 -3.23
N LYS A 146 20.43 -4.98 -4.05
CA LYS A 146 20.67 -3.58 -3.70
C LYS A 146 19.40 -2.82 -3.35
N LEU A 147 18.21 -3.34 -3.66
CA LEU A 147 16.95 -2.61 -3.59
C LEU A 147 16.71 -1.99 -2.21
N ASP A 148 16.91 -2.76 -1.15
CA ASP A 148 16.75 -2.31 0.23
C ASP A 148 17.64 -1.08 0.54
N ARG A 149 18.94 -1.18 0.24
CA ARG A 149 19.89 -0.06 0.38
C ARG A 149 19.47 1.17 -0.44
N TRP A 150 18.94 0.99 -1.64
CA TRP A 150 18.47 2.11 -2.47
C TRP A 150 17.21 2.76 -1.89
N VAL A 151 16.26 1.97 -1.42
CA VAL A 151 15.05 2.46 -0.75
C VAL A 151 15.41 3.29 0.48
N TRP A 152 16.27 2.75 1.35
CA TRP A 152 16.77 3.47 2.52
C TRP A 152 17.49 4.77 2.12
N GLY A 153 18.38 4.69 1.13
CA GLY A 153 19.14 5.84 0.63
C GLY A 153 18.25 6.94 0.05
N MET A 154 17.17 6.58 -0.65
CA MET A 154 16.17 7.50 -1.17
C MET A 154 15.43 8.24 -0.06
N LYS A 155 14.99 7.53 0.97
CA LYS A 155 14.35 8.16 2.12
C LYS A 155 15.30 9.12 2.82
N ARG A 156 16.54 8.69 3.09
CA ARG A 156 17.56 9.52 3.72
C ARG A 156 17.90 10.75 2.89
N ALA A 157 18.02 10.60 1.58
CA ALA A 157 18.24 11.71 0.66
C ALA A 157 17.09 12.73 0.73
N PHE A 158 15.84 12.27 0.70
CA PHE A 158 14.67 13.15 0.81
C PHE A 158 14.67 13.91 2.13
N GLU A 159 14.93 13.22 3.25
CA GLU A 159 14.98 13.82 4.57
C GLU A 159 16.05 14.92 4.67
N LEU A 160 17.26 14.65 4.16
CA LEU A 160 18.35 15.63 4.12
C LEU A 160 17.99 16.87 3.30
N ILE A 161 17.33 16.67 2.14
CA ILE A 161 16.84 17.77 1.29
C ILE A 161 15.79 18.58 2.05
N HIS A 162 14.81 17.92 2.66
CA HIS A 162 13.75 18.57 3.41
C HIS A 162 14.31 19.40 4.57
N ASN A 163 15.20 18.83 5.37
CA ASN A 163 15.82 19.54 6.50
C ASN A 163 16.66 20.72 6.03
N ARG A 164 17.40 20.58 4.91
CA ARG A 164 18.17 21.68 4.33
C ARG A 164 17.28 22.83 3.85
N CYS A 165 16.22 22.53 3.11
CA CYS A 165 15.28 23.55 2.62
C CYS A 165 14.54 24.22 3.77
N LYS A 166 14.08 23.44 4.77
CA LYS A 166 13.46 23.95 5.99
C LYS A 166 14.36 24.93 6.74
N SER A 167 15.64 24.60 6.91
CA SER A 167 16.61 25.47 7.57
C SER A 167 16.90 26.75 6.78
N ARG A 168 16.93 26.70 5.44
CA ARG A 168 17.09 27.90 4.60
C ARG A 168 15.87 28.81 4.67
N TYR A 169 14.67 28.24 4.62
CA TYR A 169 13.43 29.00 4.77
C TYR A 169 13.34 29.71 6.12
N ARG A 170 13.67 29.01 7.22
CA ARG A 170 13.72 29.61 8.58
C ARG A 170 14.68 30.80 8.70
N ARG A 171 15.68 30.91 7.83
CA ARG A 171 16.64 32.02 7.79
C ARG A 171 16.24 33.11 6.79
N GLY A 172 15.06 33.03 6.18
CA GLY A 172 14.62 33.94 5.11
C GLY A 172 15.34 33.76 3.77
N LYS A 173 16.08 32.66 3.58
CA LYS A 173 16.98 32.44 2.42
C LYS A 173 16.51 31.34 1.45
N GLY A 174 15.23 31.01 1.43
CA GLY A 174 14.73 29.96 0.54
C GLY A 174 13.22 29.73 0.61
N ILE A 175 12.74 28.77 -0.17
CA ILE A 175 11.32 28.41 -0.27
C ILE A 175 11.01 27.31 0.75
N LYS A 176 9.88 27.44 1.46
CA LYS A 176 9.32 26.36 2.28
C LYS A 176 8.81 25.25 1.37
N ILE A 177 9.45 24.08 1.40
CA ILE A 177 8.94 22.93 0.66
C ILE A 177 7.86 22.23 1.50
N MET A 178 6.73 21.94 0.86
CA MET A 178 5.64 21.17 1.46
C MET A 178 4.91 20.37 0.38
N GLY A 179 4.23 19.29 0.79
CA GLY A 179 3.55 18.41 -0.12
C GLY A 179 3.22 17.05 0.48
N ILE A 180 2.63 16.19 -0.32
CA ILE A 180 2.49 14.76 -0.03
C ILE A 180 3.45 13.98 -0.90
N LYS A 181 4.02 12.91 -0.37
CA LYS A 181 4.99 12.08 -1.08
C LYS A 181 4.76 10.63 -0.80
N SER A 182 5.27 9.81 -1.69
CA SER A 182 4.77 8.46 -1.74
C SER A 182 5.74 7.56 -2.54
N LEU A 183 6.21 6.44 -1.96
CA LEU A 183 7.35 5.63 -2.42
C LEU A 183 6.94 4.36 -3.18
N GLU A 184 7.16 4.34 -4.48
CA GLU A 184 6.77 3.24 -5.38
C GLU A 184 8.01 2.50 -5.91
N CYS A 185 7.83 1.28 -6.43
CA CYS A 185 8.88 0.56 -7.14
C CYS A 185 8.32 -0.20 -8.34
N ASN A 186 8.95 -0.02 -9.50
CA ASN A 186 8.64 -0.79 -10.72
C ASN A 186 9.69 -1.89 -10.93
N PHE A 187 9.27 -3.05 -11.44
CA PHE A 187 10.17 -4.11 -11.88
C PHE A 187 10.25 -4.17 -13.42
N ASN A 188 11.47 -4.22 -13.96
CA ASN A 188 11.72 -4.49 -15.37
C ASN A 188 12.16 -5.95 -15.53
N PRO A 189 11.31 -6.83 -16.11
CA PRO A 189 11.62 -8.25 -16.21
C PRO A 189 12.72 -8.58 -17.24
N LYS A 190 12.89 -7.75 -18.28
CA LYS A 190 13.95 -7.95 -19.28
C LYS A 190 15.32 -7.65 -18.68
N ALA A 191 15.45 -6.49 -18.03
CA ALA A 191 16.70 -6.06 -17.41
C ALA A 191 16.94 -6.72 -16.04
N LYS A 192 15.91 -7.31 -15.43
CA LYS A 192 15.91 -7.85 -14.07
C LYS A 192 16.38 -6.77 -13.08
N THR A 193 15.70 -5.62 -13.11
CA THR A 193 16.05 -4.46 -12.30
C THR A 193 14.81 -3.78 -11.72
N TYR A 194 15.00 -3.13 -10.59
CA TYR A 194 14.00 -2.43 -9.82
C TYR A 194 14.24 -0.93 -9.88
N ASN A 195 13.18 -0.16 -10.07
CA ASN A 195 13.23 1.29 -10.08
C ASN A 195 12.37 1.85 -8.94
N PRO A 196 12.92 2.03 -7.73
CA PRO A 196 12.24 2.78 -6.68
C PRO A 196 12.19 4.27 -7.04
N HIS A 197 11.05 4.91 -6.81
CA HIS A 197 10.79 6.32 -7.13
C HIS A 197 9.74 6.92 -6.19
N PHE A 198 9.82 8.23 -5.97
CA PHE A 198 8.78 8.97 -5.29
C PHE A 198 7.82 9.59 -6.30
N HIS A 199 6.53 9.46 -6.04
CA HIS A 199 5.51 10.35 -6.55
C HIS A 199 5.22 11.42 -5.49
N ILE A 200 5.07 12.67 -5.90
CA ILE A 200 4.96 13.81 -4.99
C ILE A 200 4.00 14.83 -5.59
N ILE A 201 3.09 15.37 -4.79
CA ILE A 201 2.30 16.56 -5.13
C ILE A 201 2.76 17.73 -4.26
N VAL A 202 3.06 18.85 -4.90
CA VAL A 202 3.53 20.10 -4.28
C VAL A 202 2.67 21.29 -4.72
N PRO A 203 2.62 22.40 -3.97
CA PRO A 203 1.64 23.48 -4.22
C PRO A 203 1.92 24.35 -5.45
N ASN A 204 3.14 24.36 -5.99
CA ASN A 204 3.52 25.21 -7.12
C ASN A 204 4.73 24.69 -7.88
N LYS A 205 4.88 25.17 -9.13
CA LYS A 205 6.03 24.87 -10.00
C LYS A 205 7.39 25.18 -9.36
N ALA A 206 7.50 26.28 -8.59
CA ALA A 206 8.76 26.68 -7.96
C ALA A 206 9.25 25.63 -6.96
N THR A 207 8.34 25.10 -6.13
CA THR A 207 8.63 24.02 -5.19
C THR A 207 9.04 22.73 -5.93
N ALA A 208 8.34 22.39 -7.02
CA ALA A 208 8.67 21.23 -7.85
C ALA A 208 10.10 21.31 -8.42
N GLN A 209 10.46 22.46 -9.00
CA GLN A 209 11.80 22.67 -9.56
C GLN A 209 12.89 22.65 -8.48
N LEU A 210 12.63 23.22 -7.30
CA LEU A 210 13.56 23.18 -6.17
C LEU A 210 13.81 21.74 -5.72
N LEU A 211 12.76 20.92 -5.59
CA LEU A 211 12.89 19.51 -5.23
C LEU A 211 13.72 18.73 -6.25
N LYS A 212 13.43 18.87 -7.55
CA LYS A 212 14.22 18.24 -8.62
C LYS A 212 15.70 18.64 -8.56
N LYS A 213 15.97 19.94 -8.39
CA LYS A 213 17.34 20.47 -8.27
C LYS A 213 18.09 19.90 -7.07
N GLU A 214 17.46 19.91 -5.89
CA GLU A 214 18.07 19.40 -4.66
C GLU A 214 18.23 17.88 -4.69
N TRP A 215 17.30 17.14 -5.31
CA TRP A 215 17.39 15.69 -5.51
C TRP A 215 18.61 15.32 -6.36
N VAL A 216 18.73 15.93 -7.55
CA VAL A 216 19.90 15.72 -8.42
C VAL A 216 21.18 16.08 -7.68
N LYS A 217 21.20 17.21 -6.95
CA LYS A 217 22.38 17.64 -6.19
C LYS A 217 22.75 16.65 -5.08
N GLN A 218 21.76 16.14 -4.34
CA GLN A 218 21.95 15.21 -3.24
C GLN A 218 22.59 13.89 -3.68
N TRP A 219 22.27 13.46 -4.90
CA TRP A 219 22.78 12.22 -5.50
C TRP A 219 24.00 12.43 -6.41
N ARG A 220 24.58 13.63 -6.49
CA ARG A 220 25.85 13.85 -7.21
C ARG A 220 27.01 13.23 -6.44
N PRO A 221 27.90 12.45 -7.10
CA PRO A 221 29.17 12.06 -6.50
C PRO A 221 30.03 13.27 -6.14
N LYS A 222 30.72 13.24 -4.99
CA LYS A 222 31.47 14.39 -4.47
C LYS A 222 32.62 14.85 -5.39
N ASN A 223 33.29 13.95 -6.12
CA ASN A 223 34.59 14.23 -6.77
C ASN A 223 34.72 13.75 -8.23
N LYS A 224 33.64 13.59 -9.02
CA LYS A 224 33.74 13.01 -10.38
C LYS A 224 32.78 13.67 -11.38
N HIS A 225 33.30 14.59 -12.21
CA HIS A 225 32.53 15.25 -13.27
C HIS A 225 32.04 14.27 -14.36
N GLU A 226 32.88 13.31 -14.75
CA GLU A 226 32.57 12.28 -15.76
C GLU A 226 31.36 11.41 -15.35
N TYR A 227 31.24 11.11 -14.05
CA TYR A 227 30.16 10.27 -13.50
C TYR A 227 29.10 11.07 -12.75
N ARG A 228 28.92 12.37 -13.05
CA ARG A 228 28.01 13.29 -12.33
C ARG A 228 26.58 12.78 -12.20
N TYR A 229 26.14 11.91 -13.10
CA TYR A 229 24.80 11.30 -13.14
C TYR A 229 24.83 9.78 -12.88
N LYS A 230 25.82 9.30 -12.11
CA LYS A 230 25.95 7.87 -11.77
C LYS A 230 24.70 7.31 -11.12
N TYR A 231 24.09 8.05 -10.18
CA TYR A 231 22.99 7.56 -9.35
C TYR A 231 21.61 8.09 -9.76
N THR A 232 21.55 9.25 -10.42
CA THR A 232 20.31 9.84 -10.93
C THR A 232 20.58 10.71 -12.15
N ASN A 233 19.61 10.82 -13.05
CA ASN A 233 19.67 11.67 -14.25
C ASN A 233 18.60 12.78 -14.14
N PRO A 234 18.95 14.06 -14.35
CA PRO A 234 17.99 15.17 -14.37
C PRO A 234 16.84 14.99 -15.37
N GLY A 235 17.09 14.36 -16.52
CA GLY A 235 16.08 14.08 -17.54
C GLY A 235 15.10 12.98 -17.13
N ALA A 236 15.44 12.15 -16.14
CA ALA A 236 14.55 11.12 -15.60
C ALA A 236 13.63 11.63 -14.48
N GLN A 237 13.79 12.90 -14.05
CA GLN A 237 12.93 13.51 -13.05
C GLN A 237 11.81 14.26 -13.76
N ASP A 238 10.58 13.77 -13.58
CA ASP A 238 9.40 14.32 -14.26
C ASP A 238 8.72 15.38 -13.39
N ILE A 239 8.25 16.46 -14.03
CA ILE A 239 7.44 17.51 -13.40
C ILE A 239 6.33 17.85 -14.38
N ARG A 240 5.09 17.80 -13.91
CA ARG A 240 3.92 18.19 -14.68
C ARG A 240 2.90 18.91 -13.79
N PRO A 241 2.11 19.85 -14.35
CA PRO A 241 0.98 20.41 -13.62
C PRO A 241 -0.06 19.31 -13.31
N VAL A 242 -0.71 19.41 -12.16
CA VAL A 242 -1.87 18.59 -11.82
C VAL A 242 -3.07 19.15 -12.55
N LYS A 243 -3.61 18.38 -13.50
CA LYS A 243 -4.81 18.77 -14.28
C LYS A 243 -6.08 18.18 -13.71
N ASP A 244 -5.97 17.01 -13.08
CA ASP A 244 -7.05 16.28 -12.44
C ASP A 244 -6.51 15.79 -11.11
N LEU A 245 -6.94 16.47 -10.04
CA LEU A 245 -6.43 16.23 -8.70
C LEU A 245 -6.78 14.82 -8.20
N GLU A 246 -7.99 14.33 -8.48
CA GLU A 246 -8.39 13.00 -8.06
C GLU A 246 -7.53 11.94 -8.74
N ARG A 247 -7.38 12.04 -10.06
CA ARG A 247 -6.51 11.13 -10.84
C ARG A 247 -5.06 11.17 -10.35
N ASP A 248 -4.53 12.35 -10.07
CA ASP A 248 -3.14 12.52 -9.65
C ASP A 248 -2.91 12.09 -8.20
N LEU A 249 -3.91 12.24 -7.32
CA LEU A 249 -3.89 11.62 -6.00
C LEU A 249 -3.94 10.11 -6.11
N VAL A 250 -4.83 9.58 -6.95
CA VAL A 250 -4.90 8.15 -7.27
C VAL A 250 -3.54 7.64 -7.72
N GLU A 251 -2.84 8.37 -8.61
CA GLU A 251 -1.49 8.05 -9.08
C GLU A 251 -0.44 8.14 -7.97
N THR A 252 -0.49 9.19 -7.18
CA THR A 252 0.37 9.40 -6.01
C THR A 252 0.17 8.30 -4.98
N ILE A 253 -0.97 7.60 -4.93
CA ILE A 253 -1.30 6.62 -3.88
C ILE A 253 -1.18 5.15 -4.36
N LYS A 254 -0.56 4.89 -5.53
CA LYS A 254 -0.39 3.54 -6.14
C LYS A 254 0.55 2.56 -5.39
N TYR A 255 0.73 2.67 -4.07
CA TYR A 255 1.56 1.75 -3.29
C TYR A 255 1.02 0.34 -3.27
N GLY A 256 1.95 -0.61 -3.41
CA GLY A 256 1.69 -2.04 -3.29
C GLY A 256 0.88 -2.63 -4.43
N SER A 257 0.13 -1.84 -5.21
CA SER A 257 -0.90 -2.34 -6.14
C SER A 257 -0.53 -2.33 -7.62
N LYS A 258 0.53 -1.64 -8.04
CA LYS A 258 0.84 -1.49 -9.47
C LYS A 258 1.13 -2.81 -10.20
N ILE A 259 1.72 -3.77 -9.49
CA ILE A 259 1.97 -5.13 -10.00
C ILE A 259 0.66 -5.91 -10.21
N PHE A 260 -0.42 -5.50 -9.53
CA PHE A 260 -1.75 -6.11 -9.66
C PHE A 260 -2.57 -5.55 -10.82
N THR A 261 -2.27 -4.33 -11.31
CA THR A 261 -3.15 -3.60 -12.26
C THR A 261 -2.55 -3.32 -13.63
N ASP A 262 -1.25 -3.52 -13.80
CA ASP A 262 -0.58 -3.43 -15.11
C ASP A 262 0.42 -4.58 -15.27
N PRO A 263 -0.05 -5.82 -15.48
CA PRO A 263 0.83 -6.89 -15.89
C PRO A 263 1.36 -6.50 -17.28
N ASP A 264 2.67 -6.28 -17.34
CA ASP A 264 3.43 -5.52 -18.34
C ASP A 264 2.96 -4.07 -18.58
N MET A 265 3.86 -3.11 -18.34
CA MET A 265 3.68 -1.67 -18.58
C MET A 265 2.92 -1.37 -19.89
N LYS A 266 1.76 -0.69 -19.78
CA LYS A 266 0.97 -0.15 -20.89
C LYS A 266 1.84 0.55 -21.94
N LYS A 267 2.15 -0.13 -23.04
CA LYS A 267 2.10 0.52 -24.35
C LYS A 267 0.78 0.09 -24.98
N ARG A 268 -0.15 1.04 -25.06
CA ARG A 268 -1.37 0.92 -25.87
C ARG A 268 -0.91 0.67 -27.31
N GLY A 269 -1.04 -0.57 -27.79
CA GLY A 269 -0.63 -0.99 -29.14
C GLY A 269 0.03 -2.37 -29.14
N ASN A 270 -0.66 -3.35 -29.74
CA ASN A 270 -0.20 -4.71 -30.08
C ASN A 270 0.85 -5.34 -29.15
N ARG A 271 0.39 -5.91 -28.04
CA ARG A 271 1.23 -6.81 -27.24
C ARG A 271 1.48 -8.10 -28.03
N LYS A 272 2.74 -8.35 -28.40
CA LYS A 272 3.18 -9.64 -28.98
C LYS A 272 3.20 -10.79 -27.96
N LYS A 273 3.14 -10.50 -26.65
CA LYS A 273 3.15 -11.50 -25.58
C LYS A 273 2.04 -11.20 -24.56
N PRO A 274 1.37 -12.24 -24.03
CA PRO A 274 0.39 -12.05 -22.97
C PRO A 274 1.06 -11.46 -21.72
N PRO A 275 0.33 -10.70 -20.90
CA PRO A 275 0.84 -10.14 -19.67
C PRO A 275 1.30 -11.24 -18.69
N MET A 276 2.26 -10.90 -17.81
CA MET A 276 2.81 -11.82 -16.80
C MET A 276 2.96 -11.14 -15.44
N ILE A 277 2.73 -11.89 -14.36
CA ILE A 277 2.91 -11.43 -12.98
C ILE A 277 4.20 -12.03 -12.43
N TYR A 278 5.08 -11.22 -11.84
CA TYR A 278 6.37 -11.66 -11.32
C TYR A 278 6.33 -11.70 -9.78
N ALA A 279 5.89 -12.82 -9.21
CA ALA A 279 5.66 -12.98 -7.78
C ALA A 279 6.96 -12.83 -6.97
N ARG A 280 8.07 -13.43 -7.41
CA ARG A 280 9.37 -13.28 -6.72
C ARG A 280 9.89 -11.85 -6.77
N ALA A 281 9.72 -11.16 -7.89
CA ALA A 281 10.09 -9.75 -7.98
C ALA A 281 9.23 -8.89 -7.06
N PHE A 282 7.93 -9.18 -6.98
CA PHE A 282 7.04 -8.51 -6.06
C PHE A 282 7.42 -8.75 -4.59
N TYR A 283 7.75 -9.99 -4.23
CA TYR A 283 8.27 -10.34 -2.91
C TYR A 283 9.47 -9.48 -2.51
N ASN A 284 10.43 -9.29 -3.43
CA ASN A 284 11.61 -8.47 -3.18
C ASN A 284 11.25 -7.00 -2.89
N ILE A 285 10.25 -6.45 -3.59
CA ILE A 285 9.72 -5.10 -3.32
C ILE A 285 9.06 -5.04 -1.95
N LEU A 286 8.21 -6.03 -1.62
CA LEU A 286 7.54 -6.08 -0.31
C LEU A 286 8.54 -6.18 0.84
N SER A 287 9.60 -6.94 0.65
CA SER A 287 10.70 -7.09 1.61
C SER A 287 11.44 -5.76 1.81
N ALA A 288 11.85 -5.10 0.73
CA ALA A 288 12.54 -3.80 0.80
C ALA A 288 11.66 -2.68 1.37
N PHE A 289 10.34 -2.83 1.30
CA PHE A 289 9.40 -1.87 1.87
C PHE A 289 9.05 -2.17 3.33
N ARG A 290 9.52 -3.28 3.92
CA ARG A 290 8.93 -3.87 5.14
C ARG A 290 8.75 -2.87 6.28
N HIS A 291 9.79 -2.13 6.60
CA HIS A 291 9.81 -1.19 7.73
C HIS A 291 9.62 0.26 7.30
N GLU A 292 9.16 0.46 6.06
CA GLU A 292 9.13 1.78 5.45
C GLU A 292 7.71 2.36 5.39
N ARG A 293 7.58 3.59 5.89
CA ARG A 293 6.40 4.43 5.65
C ARG A 293 6.36 4.83 4.18
N LEU A 294 5.43 4.24 3.43
CA LEU A 294 5.32 4.43 1.98
C LEU A 294 4.64 5.75 1.58
N PHE A 295 3.68 6.23 2.35
CA PHE A 295 3.00 7.51 2.10
C PHE A 295 3.22 8.45 3.28
N ASP A 296 3.54 9.71 3.00
CA ASP A 296 3.71 10.73 4.04
C ASP A 296 3.41 12.14 3.55
N ARG A 297 3.06 13.03 4.48
CA ARG A 297 3.04 14.48 4.25
C ARG A 297 4.34 15.12 4.73
N PHE A 298 4.71 16.27 4.17
CA PHE A 298 5.85 17.05 4.63
C PHE A 298 5.56 18.55 4.53
N GLY A 299 6.11 19.34 5.46
CA GLY A 299 6.02 20.80 5.43
C GLY A 299 4.66 21.42 5.83
N PHE A 300 3.61 20.63 6.01
CA PHE A 300 2.29 21.08 6.48
C PHE A 300 1.60 20.03 7.35
N ASN A 301 0.67 20.45 8.22
CA ASN A 301 -0.21 19.61 9.01
C ASN A 301 -1.65 19.78 8.50
N LEU A 302 -2.46 18.73 8.58
CA LEU A 302 -3.91 18.85 8.43
C LEU A 302 -4.54 19.24 9.77
N PRO A 303 -5.75 19.83 9.77
CA PRO A 303 -6.52 20.05 10.99
C PRO A 303 -6.69 18.73 11.78
N THR A 304 -6.75 18.85 13.10
CA THR A 304 -7.01 17.71 13.98
C THR A 304 -8.48 17.30 13.82
N ASN A 305 -8.73 16.10 13.30
CA ASN A 305 -10.07 15.51 13.35
C ASN A 305 -10.31 14.94 14.75
N MET A 306 -11.55 15.04 15.23
CA MET A 306 -11.97 14.32 16.44
C MET A 306 -11.76 12.81 16.24
N PRO A 307 -11.37 12.06 17.29
CA PRO A 307 -11.24 10.62 17.20
C PRO A 307 -12.59 10.01 16.81
N TYR A 308 -12.57 9.10 15.83
CA TYR A 308 -13.73 8.31 15.47
C TYR A 308 -13.92 7.21 16.52
N GLU A 309 -15.08 7.18 17.19
CA GLU A 309 -15.41 6.12 18.14
C GLU A 309 -15.67 4.80 17.40
N CYS A 310 -14.89 3.77 17.73
CA CYS A 310 -15.10 2.43 17.20
C CYS A 310 -16.15 1.73 18.05
N ASN A 311 -17.40 1.77 17.61
CA ASN A 311 -18.49 1.05 18.27
C ASN A 311 -18.35 -0.44 17.98
N VAL A 312 -18.13 -1.21 19.04
CA VAL A 312 -18.18 -2.69 19.02
C VAL A 312 -19.50 -3.11 19.64
N ARG A 313 -20.26 -3.96 18.95
CA ARG A 313 -21.54 -4.46 19.44
C ARG A 313 -21.71 -5.94 19.10
N MET A 314 -22.43 -6.65 19.96
CA MET A 314 -22.88 -8.02 19.70
C MET A 314 -24.15 -7.98 18.85
N VAL A 315 -24.32 -8.96 17.96
CA VAL A 315 -25.52 -9.07 17.10
C VAL A 315 -26.12 -10.46 17.19
N GLU A 316 -27.44 -10.53 17.31
CA GLU A 316 -28.18 -11.78 17.46
C GLU A 316 -28.73 -12.26 16.12
N GLU A 317 -29.28 -11.35 15.33
CA GLU A 317 -29.79 -11.63 13.98
C GLU A 317 -28.72 -11.31 12.93
N TYR A 318 -28.16 -12.36 12.33
CA TYR A 318 -27.14 -12.21 11.31
C TYR A 318 -27.09 -13.41 10.36
N GLU A 319 -26.53 -13.15 9.18
CA GLU A 319 -26.10 -14.17 8.23
C GLU A 319 -24.58 -14.23 8.18
N GLU A 320 -24.02 -15.43 8.27
CA GLU A 320 -22.61 -15.66 8.01
C GLU A 320 -22.38 -16.03 6.56
N TRP A 321 -21.40 -15.38 5.93
CA TRP A 321 -21.01 -15.63 4.55
C TRP A 321 -19.51 -15.92 4.51
N ILE A 322 -19.14 -17.08 3.97
CA ILE A 322 -17.76 -17.55 3.93
C ILE A 322 -17.23 -17.38 2.50
N PHE A 323 -15.93 -17.17 2.33
CA PHE A 323 -15.29 -17.18 1.02
C PHE A 323 -14.46 -18.48 0.88
N PRO A 324 -15.02 -19.56 0.32
CA PRO A 324 -14.35 -20.85 0.16
C PRO A 324 -13.04 -20.75 -0.63
N HIS A 325 -12.13 -21.72 -0.46
CA HIS A 325 -10.82 -21.73 -1.13
C HIS A 325 -10.93 -21.70 -2.67
N SER A 326 -11.89 -22.42 -3.22
CA SER A 326 -12.13 -22.58 -4.66
C SER A 326 -13.10 -21.56 -5.25
N ALA A 327 -13.77 -20.76 -4.40
CA ALA A 327 -14.80 -19.83 -4.83
C ALA A 327 -14.22 -18.51 -5.35
N THR A 328 -15.02 -17.81 -6.16
CA THR A 328 -14.74 -16.44 -6.61
C THR A 328 -15.50 -15.39 -5.82
N ASP A 329 -16.42 -15.82 -4.96
CA ASP A 329 -17.33 -14.97 -4.19
C ASP A 329 -17.52 -15.50 -2.76
N TRP A 330 -18.18 -14.70 -1.92
CA TRP A 330 -18.73 -15.18 -0.66
C TRP A 330 -19.96 -16.03 -0.90
N VAL A 331 -20.07 -17.14 -0.18
CA VAL A 331 -21.13 -18.15 -0.27
C VAL A 331 -21.79 -18.28 1.09
N ASN A 332 -23.11 -18.26 1.13
CA ASN A 332 -23.88 -18.56 2.32
C ASN A 332 -23.83 -20.09 2.55
N PRO A 333 -23.32 -20.58 3.69
CA PRO A 333 -23.17 -22.01 3.92
C PRO A 333 -24.51 -22.74 4.05
N ASN A 334 -25.60 -22.04 4.38
CA ASN A 334 -26.93 -22.62 4.56
C ASN A 334 -27.71 -22.69 3.24
N THR A 335 -27.59 -21.67 2.38
CA THR A 335 -28.37 -21.58 1.13
C THR A 335 -27.58 -21.93 -0.12
N GLY A 336 -26.24 -21.84 -0.08
CA GLY A 336 -25.37 -22.00 -1.24
C GLY A 336 -25.35 -20.78 -2.18
N GLU A 337 -26.09 -19.72 -1.86
CA GLU A 337 -26.15 -18.50 -2.66
C GLU A 337 -24.82 -17.75 -2.64
N THR A 338 -24.57 -16.97 -3.70
CA THR A 338 -23.38 -16.12 -3.81
C THR A 338 -23.72 -14.66 -3.54
N LEU A 339 -22.91 -13.97 -2.74
CA LEU A 339 -23.22 -12.63 -2.25
C LEU A 339 -23.27 -11.55 -3.34
N THR A 340 -22.38 -11.62 -4.32
CA THR A 340 -22.21 -10.57 -5.34
C THR A 340 -22.47 -11.06 -6.76
N GLY A 341 -22.53 -12.37 -6.97
CA GLY A 341 -22.59 -13.00 -8.29
C GLY A 341 -21.29 -12.83 -9.10
N TYR A 342 -20.16 -12.56 -8.45
CA TYR A 342 -18.91 -12.27 -9.18
C TYR A 342 -18.34 -13.52 -9.85
N ILE A 343 -18.26 -13.47 -11.18
CA ILE A 343 -17.61 -14.47 -12.03
C ILE A 343 -16.27 -13.92 -12.52
N THR A 344 -15.21 -14.72 -12.38
CA THR A 344 -13.88 -14.33 -12.86
C THR A 344 -13.82 -14.38 -14.39
N PRO A 345 -13.49 -13.27 -15.09
CA PRO A 345 -13.35 -13.28 -16.55
C PRO A 345 -12.24 -14.24 -17.01
N HIS A 346 -12.42 -14.87 -18.17
CA HIS A 346 -11.47 -15.86 -18.71
C HIS A 346 -10.03 -15.32 -18.78
N GLU A 347 -9.84 -14.09 -19.25
CA GLU A 347 -8.51 -13.45 -19.32
C GLU A 347 -7.84 -13.33 -17.95
N LEU A 348 -8.62 -12.99 -16.91
CA LEU A 348 -8.11 -12.87 -15.56
C LEU A 348 -7.80 -14.25 -14.97
N SER A 349 -8.65 -15.24 -15.24
CA SER A 349 -8.41 -16.63 -14.83
C SER A 349 -7.12 -17.16 -15.45
N TYR A 350 -6.93 -16.99 -16.76
CA TYR A 350 -5.70 -17.37 -17.45
C TYR A 350 -4.47 -16.67 -16.86
N LEU A 351 -4.57 -15.37 -16.58
CA LEU A 351 -3.46 -14.63 -15.97
C LEU A 351 -3.09 -15.16 -14.57
N LEU A 352 -4.08 -15.47 -13.72
CA LEU A 352 -3.86 -15.86 -12.33
C LEU A 352 -3.47 -17.34 -12.16
N ASN A 353 -3.75 -18.20 -13.14
CA ASN A 353 -3.43 -19.62 -13.07
C ASN A 353 -2.22 -20.00 -13.94
N GLU A 354 -2.04 -19.37 -15.10
CA GLU A 354 -1.03 -19.78 -16.10
C GLU A 354 0.12 -18.77 -16.27
N ARG A 355 0.01 -17.57 -15.67
CA ARG A 355 0.91 -16.43 -15.97
C ARG A 355 1.53 -15.80 -14.74
N ILE A 356 1.79 -16.61 -13.71
CA ILE A 356 2.55 -16.18 -12.53
C ILE A 356 3.95 -16.79 -12.57
N ASP A 357 4.96 -15.94 -12.69
CA ASP A 357 6.37 -16.29 -12.63
C ASP A 357 6.87 -16.15 -11.18
N THR A 358 7.33 -17.27 -10.62
CA THR A 358 7.90 -17.36 -9.28
C THR A 358 9.42 -17.45 -9.29
N GLN A 359 10.10 -17.33 -10.44
CA GLN A 359 11.53 -17.59 -10.62
C GLN A 359 12.34 -16.30 -10.88
N ILE A 360 11.78 -15.39 -11.68
CA ILE A 360 12.45 -14.16 -12.09
C ILE A 360 12.53 -13.19 -10.90
N LYS A 361 13.75 -12.73 -10.64
CA LYS A 361 14.13 -11.82 -9.56
C LYS A 361 14.71 -10.51 -10.07
#